data_AF-A0A1N7MBW1-F1
#
_entry.id   AF-A0A1N7MBW1-F1
#
_cell.length_a   1.000
_cell.length_b   1.000
_cell.length_c   1.000
_cell.angle_alpha   90.00
_cell.angle_beta   90.00
_cell.angle_gamma   90.00
#
_symmetry.space_group_name_H-M   'P 1'
#
loop_
_entity.id
_entity.type
_entity.pdbx_description
1 polymer ?
#
loop_
_entity_poly.entity_id
_entity_poly.type
_entity_poly.pdbx_seq_one_letter_code
_entity_poly.pdbx_strand_id
1 'polypeptide(L)'
;MECFTAIDFETAQGYRWSICQVGLVRVNNGIVTDEINLLIQPPNNYYWDRFIDIHGITPDMTKEALTFDKVWHKLEPYIKGQAVVAHNGLSFDFPVLEKTLEYYGMENPKYEKHCTYRLFRQNLASLCNQYKISLNHHDALSDAKACAELFLIHLQSNSL
;
A
#
# COMPACT_ATOMS: atom_id res chain seq x y z
N MET A 1 12.60 1.18 -19.70
CA MET A 1 11.30 1.60 -19.12
C MET A 1 10.93 0.57 -18.08
N GLU A 2 10.59 1.05 -16.89
CA GLU A 2 10.52 0.23 -15.68
C GLU A 2 9.10 -0.22 -15.39
N CYS A 3 8.99 -1.41 -14.77
CA CYS A 3 7.74 -1.96 -14.30
C CYS A 3 7.81 -2.09 -12.79
N PHE A 4 6.88 -1.45 -12.08
CA PHE A 4 6.86 -1.42 -10.63
C PHE A 4 5.42 -1.45 -10.11
N THR A 5 5.28 -1.74 -8.83
CA THR A 5 4.00 -1.79 -8.14
C THR A 5 4.02 -0.80 -6.98
N ALA A 6 3.11 0.17 -6.96
CA ALA A 6 2.88 0.99 -5.77
C ALA A 6 1.88 0.30 -4.85
N ILE A 7 2.15 0.28 -3.56
CA ILE A 7 1.25 -0.29 -2.54
C ILE A 7 1.07 0.68 -1.37
N ASP A 8 -0.08 0.56 -0.72
CA ASP A 8 -0.40 1.19 0.54
C ASP A 8 -1.38 0.29 1.33
N PHE A 9 -1.26 0.27 2.65
CA PHE A 9 -2.13 -0.53 3.53
C PHE A 9 -2.73 0.33 4.64
N GLU A 10 -4.01 0.09 4.92
CA GLU A 10 -4.61 0.53 6.18
C GLU A 10 -4.65 -0.64 7.17
N THR A 11 -4.54 -0.34 8.47
CA THR A 11 -4.55 -1.35 9.55
C THR A 11 -5.65 -1.08 10.55
N ALA A 12 -6.34 -2.12 11.02
CA ALA A 12 -7.42 -2.00 11.99
C ALA A 12 -6.96 -1.70 13.44
N GLN A 13 -5.70 -2.00 13.75
CA GLN A 13 -5.13 -1.90 15.09
C GLN A 13 -3.68 -1.41 15.01
N GLY A 14 -3.08 -1.09 16.16
CA GLY A 14 -1.63 -0.78 16.25
C GLY A 14 -0.72 -1.99 15.97
N TYR A 15 -1.29 -3.17 15.77
CA TYR A 15 -0.55 -4.35 15.36
C TYR A 15 -0.41 -4.39 13.84
N ARG A 16 0.85 -4.49 13.38
CA ARG A 16 1.19 -4.51 11.95
C ARG A 16 0.56 -5.64 11.14
N TRP A 17 0.11 -6.72 11.79
CA TRP A 17 -0.56 -7.85 11.13
C TRP A 17 -2.05 -7.60 10.82
N SER A 18 -2.60 -6.45 11.22
CA SER A 18 -4.05 -6.18 11.22
C SER A 18 -4.55 -5.45 9.97
N ILE A 19 -3.99 -5.73 8.79
CA ILE A 19 -4.40 -5.08 7.53
C ILE A 19 -5.92 -5.16 7.34
N CYS A 20 -6.55 -4.02 7.03
CA CYS A 20 -7.98 -3.91 6.78
C CYS A 20 -8.33 -3.33 5.39
N GLN A 21 -7.37 -2.74 4.69
CA GLN A 21 -7.48 -2.36 3.27
C GLN A 21 -6.12 -2.51 2.60
N VAL A 22 -6.15 -2.81 1.31
CA VAL A 22 -4.97 -2.70 0.43
C VAL A 22 -5.32 -1.86 -0.79
N GLY A 23 -4.44 -0.92 -1.11
CA GLY A 23 -4.34 -0.26 -2.39
C GLY A 23 -3.11 -0.75 -3.13
N LEU A 24 -3.26 -1.11 -4.41
CA LEU A 24 -2.15 -1.51 -5.26
C LEU A 24 -2.35 -0.94 -6.66
N VAL A 25 -1.29 -0.36 -7.21
CA VAL A 25 -1.24 0.20 -8.56
C VAL A 25 -0.06 -0.40 -9.29
N ARG A 26 -0.33 -1.14 -10.37
CA ARG A 26 0.71 -1.65 -11.26
C ARG A 26 1.00 -0.62 -12.33
N VAL A 27 2.27 -0.26 -12.49
CA VAL A 27 2.74 0.61 -13.56
C VAL A 27 3.69 -0.17 -14.45
N ASN A 28 3.42 -0.13 -15.75
CA ASN A 28 4.30 -0.66 -16.76
C ASN A 28 4.58 0.47 -17.76
N ASN A 29 5.85 0.75 -18.02
CA ASN A 29 6.21 1.68 -19.08
C ASN A 29 5.63 3.10 -18.88
N GLY A 30 5.51 3.52 -17.63
CA GLY A 30 4.91 4.82 -17.26
C GLY A 30 3.39 4.86 -17.30
N ILE A 31 2.72 3.74 -17.60
CA ILE A 31 1.27 3.62 -17.73
C ILE A 31 0.74 2.72 -16.63
N VAL A 32 -0.34 3.14 -15.95
CA VAL A 32 -1.07 2.27 -15.01
C VAL A 32 -1.75 1.15 -15.79
N THR A 33 -1.43 -0.11 -15.48
CA THR A 33 -2.01 -1.29 -16.14
C THR A 33 -3.06 -1.98 -15.29
N ASP A 34 -2.92 -1.94 -13.97
CA ASP A 34 -3.81 -2.63 -13.04
C ASP A 34 -3.96 -1.83 -11.75
N GLU A 35 -5.14 -1.91 -11.16
CA GLU A 35 -5.46 -1.32 -9.86
C GLU A 35 -6.22 -2.36 -9.02
N ILE A 36 -5.84 -2.47 -7.75
CA ILE A 36 -6.54 -3.29 -6.77
C ILE A 36 -6.89 -2.40 -5.58
N ASN A 37 -8.16 -2.37 -5.23
CA ASN A 37 -8.67 -1.78 -3.98
C ASN A 37 -9.55 -2.82 -3.31
N LEU A 38 -9.08 -3.38 -2.20
CA LEU A 38 -9.80 -4.43 -1.49
C LEU A 38 -9.85 -4.10 0.00
N LEU A 39 -11.05 -4.18 0.54
CA LEU A 39 -11.25 -4.36 1.98
C LEU A 39 -10.82 -5.79 2.36
N ILE A 40 -10.21 -5.89 3.55
CA ILE A 40 -9.72 -7.13 4.13
C ILE A 40 -10.33 -7.27 5.51
N GLN A 41 -10.81 -8.46 5.84
CA GLN A 41 -11.24 -8.78 7.20
C GLN A 41 -9.99 -9.05 8.05
N PRO A 42 -9.63 -8.18 9.01
CA PRO A 42 -8.52 -8.44 9.91
C PRO A 42 -8.89 -9.58 10.88
N PRO A 43 -7.92 -10.22 11.55
CA PRO A 43 -8.22 -11.28 12.52
C PRO A 43 -9.23 -10.85 13.59
N ASN A 44 -10.21 -11.71 13.86
CA ASN A 44 -11.37 -11.46 14.74
C ASN A 44 -12.26 -10.28 14.33
N ASN A 45 -12.03 -9.69 13.15
CA ASN A 45 -12.71 -8.48 12.68
C ASN A 45 -12.69 -7.32 13.71
N TYR A 46 -11.60 -7.21 14.47
CA TYR A 46 -11.50 -6.28 15.60
C TYR A 46 -10.71 -5.01 15.25
N TYR A 47 -11.24 -3.86 15.66
CA TYR A 47 -10.74 -2.54 15.34
C TYR A 47 -10.57 -1.70 16.59
N TRP A 48 -9.56 -0.82 16.58
CA TRP A 48 -9.44 0.25 17.57
C TRP A 48 -10.04 1.53 17.00
N ASP A 49 -10.83 2.25 17.79
CA ASP A 49 -11.54 3.46 17.35
C ASP A 49 -10.61 4.50 16.70
N ARG A 50 -9.40 4.69 17.25
CA ARG A 50 -8.42 5.62 16.69
C ARG A 50 -8.04 5.30 15.23
N PHE A 51 -8.05 4.04 14.81
CA PHE A 51 -7.74 3.68 13.42
C PHE A 51 -8.96 3.90 12.52
N ILE A 52 -10.16 3.61 13.02
CA ILE A 52 -11.41 3.98 12.34
C ILE A 52 -11.46 5.50 12.11
N ASP A 53 -11.05 6.31 13.09
CA ASP A 53 -11.01 7.78 12.95
C ASP A 53 -10.07 8.27 11.84
N ILE A 54 -9.05 7.47 11.47
CA ILE A 54 -8.07 7.80 10.43
C ILE A 54 -8.63 7.54 9.04
N HIS A 55 -9.09 6.31 8.79
CA HIS A 55 -9.44 5.82 7.44
C HIS A 55 -10.95 5.55 7.24
N GLY A 56 -11.77 5.61 8.31
CA GLY A 56 -13.22 5.44 8.27
C GLY A 56 -13.72 4.00 8.06
N ILE A 57 -12.83 3.01 8.09
CA ILE A 57 -13.17 1.59 7.83
C ILE A 57 -13.63 0.97 9.14
N THR A 58 -14.85 0.44 9.14
CA THR A 58 -15.48 -0.17 10.31
C THR A 58 -15.52 -1.70 10.22
N PRO A 59 -15.68 -2.42 11.34
CA PRO A 59 -15.91 -3.86 11.32
C PRO A 59 -17.10 -4.27 10.45
N ASP A 60 -18.14 -3.44 10.35
CA ASP A 60 -19.32 -3.73 9.52
C ASP A 60 -19.01 -3.73 8.02
N MET A 61 -18.04 -2.94 7.57
CA MET A 61 -17.61 -2.89 6.18
C MET A 61 -16.80 -4.13 5.79
N THR A 62 -16.08 -4.74 6.74
CA THR A 62 -15.14 -5.83 6.49
C THR A 62 -15.64 -7.19 6.98
N LYS A 63 -16.81 -7.28 7.61
CA LYS A 63 -17.36 -8.56 8.14
C LYS A 63 -17.56 -9.65 7.09
N GLU A 64 -17.83 -9.28 5.84
CA GLU A 64 -17.97 -10.21 4.70
C GLU A 64 -16.75 -10.18 3.76
N ALA A 65 -15.72 -9.39 4.08
CA ALA A 65 -14.52 -9.30 3.26
C ALA A 65 -13.66 -10.56 3.39
N LEU A 66 -12.78 -10.79 2.41
CA LEU A 66 -11.81 -11.87 2.49
C LEU A 66 -10.76 -11.58 3.56
N THR A 67 -10.30 -12.63 4.23
CA THR A 67 -9.11 -12.59 5.10
C THR A 67 -7.84 -12.41 4.27
N PHE A 68 -6.76 -11.94 4.90
CA PHE A 68 -5.54 -11.57 4.19
C PHE A 68 -4.90 -12.75 3.44
N ASP A 69 -4.89 -13.96 4.01
CA ASP A 69 -4.38 -15.18 3.35
C ASP A 69 -5.01 -15.41 1.97
N LYS A 70 -6.31 -15.14 1.84
CA LYS A 70 -7.03 -15.28 0.57
C LYS A 70 -6.72 -14.13 -0.39
N VAL A 71 -6.60 -12.92 0.13
CA VAL A 71 -6.26 -11.73 -0.68
C VAL A 71 -4.82 -11.80 -1.18
N TRP A 72 -3.90 -12.35 -0.40
CA TRP A 72 -2.48 -12.46 -0.73
C TRP A 72 -2.24 -13.15 -2.06
N HIS A 73 -2.98 -14.22 -2.38
CA HIS A 73 -2.86 -14.91 -3.66
C HIS A 73 -3.10 -14.00 -4.88
N LYS A 74 -3.84 -12.89 -4.72
CA LYS A 74 -4.05 -11.88 -5.76
C LYS A 74 -2.92 -10.84 -5.80
N LEU A 75 -2.28 -10.57 -4.66
CA LEU A 75 -1.24 -9.54 -4.53
C LEU A 75 0.15 -10.08 -4.85
N GLU A 76 0.45 -11.32 -4.46
CA GLU A 76 1.78 -11.94 -4.59
C GLU A 76 2.39 -11.79 -5.99
N PRO A 77 1.66 -11.99 -7.12
CA PRO A 77 2.23 -11.86 -8.46
C PRO A 77 2.76 -10.46 -8.79
N TYR A 78 2.23 -9.42 -8.15
CA TYR A 78 2.66 -8.03 -8.35
C TYR A 78 3.83 -7.63 -7.45
N ILE A 79 4.16 -8.45 -6.45
CA ILE A 79 5.15 -8.15 -5.42
C ILE A 79 6.37 -9.05 -5.58
N LYS A 80 6.19 -10.37 -5.67
CA LYS A 80 7.29 -11.34 -5.66
C LYS A 80 8.25 -11.14 -6.84
N GLY A 81 9.51 -10.86 -6.50
CA GLY A 81 10.57 -10.60 -7.48
C GLY A 81 10.39 -9.31 -8.28
N GLN A 82 9.50 -8.40 -7.86
CA GLN A 82 9.22 -7.13 -8.53
C GLN A 82 9.81 -5.94 -7.77
N ALA A 83 9.85 -4.78 -8.44
CA ALA A 83 10.05 -3.49 -7.78
C ALA A 83 8.74 -3.02 -7.15
N VAL A 84 8.77 -2.74 -5.84
CA VAL A 84 7.62 -2.30 -5.07
C VAL A 84 7.94 -0.99 -4.39
N VAL A 85 7.03 -0.02 -4.54
CA VAL A 85 7.16 1.32 -3.96
C VAL A 85 6.02 1.60 -3.00
N ALA A 86 6.32 2.26 -1.89
CA ALA A 86 5.32 2.71 -0.92
C ALA A 86 5.75 4.05 -0.31
N HIS A 87 4.80 4.86 0.15
CA HIS A 87 5.12 6.11 0.81
C HIS A 87 5.40 5.84 2.29
N ASN A 88 6.59 6.17 2.78
CA ASN A 88 7.06 5.76 4.11
C ASN A 88 7.13 4.22 4.31
N GLY A 89 7.18 3.44 3.21
CA GLY A 89 7.06 1.98 3.24
C GLY A 89 8.10 1.22 4.05
N LEU A 90 9.33 1.75 4.18
CA LEU A 90 10.37 1.10 5.01
C LEU A 90 10.04 1.13 6.50
N SER A 91 9.27 2.13 6.95
CA SER A 91 8.86 2.27 8.35
C SER A 91 7.52 1.59 8.61
N PHE A 92 6.68 1.46 7.58
CA PHE A 92 5.28 1.08 7.70
C PHE A 92 4.87 -0.09 6.79
N ASP A 93 4.63 0.13 5.50
CA ASP A 93 3.98 -0.87 4.61
C ASP A 93 4.74 -2.19 4.48
N PHE A 94 6.06 -2.13 4.31
CA PHE A 94 6.86 -3.36 4.18
C PHE A 94 6.91 -4.15 5.49
N PRO A 95 7.12 -3.53 6.67
CA PRO A 95 6.90 -4.20 7.95
C PRO A 95 5.47 -4.72 8.17
N VAL A 96 4.45 -4.00 7.70
CA VAL A 96 3.03 -4.41 7.78
C VAL A 96 2.80 -5.68 6.99
N LEU A 97 3.26 -5.72 5.73
CA LEU A 97 3.18 -6.91 4.89
C LEU A 97 3.91 -8.10 5.52
N GLU A 98 5.16 -7.90 5.95
CA GLU A 98 5.99 -8.94 6.57
C GLU A 98 5.32 -9.52 7.81
N LYS A 99 4.83 -8.66 8.72
CA LYS A 99 4.19 -9.12 9.97
C LYS A 99 2.85 -9.77 9.72
N THR A 100 2.12 -9.36 8.69
CA THR A 100 0.88 -10.01 8.30
C THR A 100 1.16 -11.40 7.74
N LEU A 101 2.11 -11.54 6.82
CA LEU A 101 2.50 -12.87 6.30
C LEU A 101 2.99 -13.80 7.43
N GLU A 102 3.80 -13.29 8.36
CA GLU A 102 4.23 -14.04 9.55
C GLU A 102 3.04 -14.51 10.40
N TYR A 103 2.05 -13.63 10.65
CA TYR A 103 0.85 -13.97 11.41
C TYR A 103 0.06 -15.14 10.78
N TYR A 104 -0.06 -15.16 9.45
CA TYR A 104 -0.74 -16.23 8.71
C TYR A 104 0.16 -17.44 8.42
N GLY A 105 1.42 -17.44 8.88
CA GLY A 105 2.38 -18.53 8.64
C GLY A 105 2.77 -18.68 7.16
N MET A 106 2.76 -17.58 6.40
CA MET A 106 3.04 -17.54 4.97
C MET A 106 4.48 -17.09 4.69
N GLU A 107 5.03 -17.52 3.55
CA GLU A 107 6.39 -17.13 3.14
C GLU A 107 6.44 -15.63 2.80
N ASN A 108 7.45 -14.93 3.33
CA ASN A 108 7.75 -13.56 2.93
C ASN A 108 8.55 -13.56 1.61
N PRO A 109 7.99 -13.08 0.49
CA PRO A 109 8.70 -13.10 -0.78
C PRO A 109 9.87 -12.11 -0.77
N LYS A 110 10.87 -12.36 -1.62
CA LYS A 110 11.88 -11.36 -1.96
C LYS A 110 11.34 -10.42 -3.02
N TYR A 111 11.56 -9.12 -2.83
CA TYR A 111 11.20 -8.06 -3.78
C TYR A 111 12.04 -6.81 -3.50
N GLU A 112 12.17 -5.94 -4.51
CA GLU A 112 12.90 -4.69 -4.37
C GLU A 112 12.01 -3.61 -3.75
N LYS A 113 12.56 -2.83 -2.82
CA LYS A 113 11.81 -1.87 -1.99
C LYS A 113 12.25 -0.44 -2.28
N HIS A 114 11.32 0.37 -2.76
CA HIS A 114 11.49 1.82 -2.91
C HIS A 114 10.58 2.58 -1.96
N CYS A 115 11.03 3.75 -1.50
CA CYS A 115 10.30 4.56 -0.55
C CYS A 115 10.29 6.03 -0.98
N THR A 116 9.14 6.52 -1.47
CA THR A 116 9.02 7.91 -1.97
C THR A 116 9.30 8.93 -0.87
N TYR A 117 8.94 8.65 0.38
CA TYR A 117 9.32 9.51 1.51
C TYR A 117 10.85 9.68 1.65
N ARG A 118 11.66 8.64 1.39
CA ARG A 118 13.13 8.78 1.40
C ARG A 118 13.67 9.54 0.20
N LEU A 119 12.99 9.48 -0.93
CA LEU A 119 13.37 10.17 -2.15
C LEU A 119 13.07 11.67 -2.05
N PHE A 120 11.89 12.02 -1.55
CA PHE A 120 11.39 13.41 -1.51
C PHE A 120 11.55 14.10 -0.15
N ARG A 121 11.70 13.35 0.94
CA ARG A 121 11.85 13.88 2.32
C ARG A 121 10.67 14.75 2.80
N GLN A 122 9.48 14.49 2.27
CA GLN A 122 8.24 15.20 2.62
C GLN A 122 7.08 14.20 2.73
N ASN A 123 6.06 14.54 3.53
CA ASN A 123 4.85 13.72 3.68
C ASN A 123 4.00 13.72 2.39
N LEU A 124 3.16 12.69 2.23
CA LEU A 124 2.37 12.44 1.03
C LEU A 124 1.47 13.63 0.68
N ALA A 125 0.70 14.16 1.64
CA ALA A 125 -0.22 15.27 1.40
C ALA A 125 0.49 16.54 0.91
N SER A 126 1.66 16.86 1.47
CA SER A 126 2.46 18.03 1.04
C SER A 126 2.97 17.85 -0.39
N LEU A 127 3.44 16.65 -0.73
CA LEU A 127 3.88 16.31 -2.08
C LEU A 127 2.73 16.35 -3.08
N CYS A 128 1.56 15.80 -2.71
CA CYS A 128 0.39 15.82 -3.57
C CYS A 128 -0.05 17.25 -3.87
N ASN A 129 -0.08 18.12 -2.86
CA ASN A 129 -0.36 19.55 -3.06
C ASN A 129 0.68 20.23 -3.96
N GLN A 130 1.97 19.95 -3.75
CA GLN A 130 3.06 20.52 -4.55
C GLN A 130 2.99 20.10 -6.03
N TYR A 131 2.76 18.82 -6.30
CA TYR A 131 2.72 18.25 -7.65
C TYR A 131 1.32 18.24 -8.27
N LYS A 132 0.31 18.78 -7.56
CA LYS A 132 -1.11 18.81 -7.98
C LYS A 132 -1.70 17.43 -8.25
N ILE A 133 -1.30 16.46 -7.45
CA ILE A 133 -1.81 15.08 -7.47
C ILE A 133 -3.07 15.03 -6.60
N SER A 134 -4.13 14.37 -7.10
CA SER A 134 -5.37 14.20 -6.34
C SER A 134 -5.15 13.21 -5.19
N LEU A 135 -5.66 13.55 -4.00
CA LEU A 135 -5.49 12.72 -2.81
C LEU A 135 -6.78 12.71 -1.98
N ASN A 136 -7.40 11.54 -1.86
CA ASN A 136 -8.30 11.20 -0.77
C ASN A 136 -7.49 10.49 0.32
N HIS A 137 -6.94 11.26 1.25
CA HIS A 137 -5.95 10.75 2.19
C HIS A 137 -6.54 9.67 3.09
N HIS A 138 -5.78 8.59 3.34
CA HIS A 138 -6.21 7.40 4.09
C HIS A 138 -7.26 6.52 3.38
N ASP A 139 -7.43 6.70 2.06
CA ASP A 139 -7.90 5.61 1.20
C ASP A 139 -6.69 4.94 0.55
N ALA A 140 -6.49 3.65 0.83
CA ALA A 140 -5.27 2.95 0.42
C ALA A 140 -5.03 3.01 -1.10
N LEU A 141 -6.08 2.94 -1.94
CA LEU A 141 -5.88 3.04 -3.38
C LEU A 141 -5.47 4.45 -3.80
N SER A 142 -6.10 5.49 -3.26
CA SER A 142 -5.72 6.88 -3.50
C SER A 142 -4.26 7.13 -3.11
N ASP A 143 -3.83 6.66 -1.94
CA ASP A 143 -2.46 6.86 -1.45
C ASP A 143 -1.45 6.06 -2.29
N ALA A 144 -1.80 4.85 -2.73
CA ALA A 144 -0.99 4.07 -3.67
C ALA A 144 -0.86 4.73 -5.05
N LYS A 145 -1.93 5.34 -5.59
CA LYS A 145 -1.89 6.12 -6.85
C LYS A 145 -0.97 7.31 -6.74
N ALA A 146 -1.12 8.09 -5.67
CA ALA A 146 -0.25 9.23 -5.42
C ALA A 146 1.22 8.81 -5.28
N CYS A 147 1.48 7.70 -4.59
CA CYS A 147 2.81 7.12 -4.48
C CYS A 147 3.39 6.71 -5.84
N ALA A 148 2.59 6.10 -6.73
CA ALA A 148 2.99 5.74 -8.08
C ALA A 148 3.36 6.97 -8.93
N GLU A 149 2.53 8.02 -8.90
CA GLU A 149 2.80 9.27 -9.62
C GLU A 149 4.08 9.95 -9.13
N LEU A 150 4.29 10.01 -7.81
CA LEU A 150 5.53 10.55 -7.24
C LEU A 150 6.76 9.75 -7.65
N PHE A 151 6.66 8.42 -7.70
CA PHE A 151 7.76 7.59 -8.15
C PHE A 151 8.06 7.81 -9.64
N LEU A 152 7.04 7.95 -10.50
CA LEU A 152 7.23 8.31 -11.91
C LEU A 152 7.92 9.66 -12.08
N ILE A 153 7.52 10.69 -11.32
CA ILE A 153 8.18 12.01 -11.32
C ILE A 153 9.66 11.88 -10.97
N HIS A 154 9.99 11.06 -9.97
CA HIS A 154 11.38 10.80 -9.58
C HIS A 154 12.17 10.11 -10.70
N LEU A 155 11.61 9.08 -11.34
CA LEU A 155 12.27 8.35 -12.42
C LEU A 155 12.52 9.24 -13.64
N GLN A 156 11.56 10.09 -14.01
CA GLN A 156 11.71 11.05 -15.11
C GLN A 156 12.80 12.09 -14.83
N SER A 157 12.93 12.52 -13.57
CA SER A 157 13.94 13.51 -13.17
C SER A 157 15.38 12.94 -13.14
N ASN A 158 15.55 11.63 -13.00
CA ASN A 158 16.86 10.96 -12.98
C ASN A 158 17.21 10.25 -14.30
N SER A 159 16.35 10.32 -15.31
CA SER A 159 16.60 9.79 -16.65
C SER A 159 17.27 10.82 -17.58
N LEU A 160 17.65 11.97 -17.05
CA LEU A 160 18.43 13.05 -17.68
C LEU A 160 19.85 13.08 -17.10
#